data_AF-A0A6M2BL57-F1
#
_entry.id   AF-A0A6M2BL57-F1
#
_cell.length_a   1.000
_cell.length_b   1.000
_cell.length_c   1.000
_cell.angle_alpha   90.00
_cell.angle_beta   90.00
_cell.angle_gamma   90.00
#
_symmetry.space_group_name_H-M   'P 1'
#
loop_
_entity.id
_entity.type
_entity.pdbx_description
1 polymer ?
#
loop_
_entity_poly.entity_id
_entity_poly.type
_entity_poly.pdbx_seq_one_letter_code
_entity_poly.pdbx_strand_id
1 'polypeptide(L)'
;MKPLQRLELLKDLVQQAVDRGATSVEAIHQQIAALPFEMLEKSGLLDDDKLRLRDKQQRTIGTVYDAIRRINRQVGELISDQFELVEDSAHIKKVLDEKDAAKAAARPRKTATKAERAPAKKPLKAKKTKTSRS
;
A
#
# COMPACT_ATOMS: atom_id res chain seq x y z
N MET A 1 15.61 3.71 0.83
CA MET A 1 14.38 2.89 0.71
C MET A 1 13.23 3.81 0.34
N LYS A 2 12.39 3.40 -0.62
CA LYS A 2 11.17 4.12 -1.00
C LYS A 2 10.15 4.09 0.15
N PRO A 3 9.20 5.04 0.23
CA PRO A 3 8.14 4.99 1.24
C PRO A 3 7.24 3.75 1.11
N LEU A 4 6.88 3.33 -0.11
CA LEU A 4 6.07 2.11 -0.35
C LEU A 4 6.71 0.85 0.24
N GLN A 5 8.01 0.64 0.00
CA GLN A 5 8.79 -0.48 0.56
C GLN A 5 8.76 -0.52 2.10
N ARG A 6 8.64 0.63 2.78
CA ARG A 6 8.51 0.68 4.24
C ARG A 6 7.11 0.29 4.72
N LEU A 7 6.08 0.64 3.95
CA LEU A 7 4.70 0.26 4.24
C LEU A 7 4.48 -1.24 4.02
N GLU A 8 5.12 -1.80 2.98
CA GLU A 8 5.11 -3.24 2.71
C GLU A 8 5.81 -4.04 3.82
N LEU A 9 7.01 -3.63 4.25
CA LEU A 9 7.70 -4.23 5.41
C LEU A 9 6.86 -4.14 6.70
N LEU A 10 6.12 -3.06 6.91
CA LEU A 10 5.22 -2.90 8.05
C LEU A 10 4.00 -3.83 7.94
N LYS A 11 3.40 -3.95 6.75
CA LYS A 11 2.31 -4.88 6.43
C LYS A 11 2.73 -6.31 6.76
N ASP A 12 3.90 -6.74 6.29
CA ASP A 12 4.44 -8.08 6.54
C ASP A 12 4.70 -8.33 8.03
N LEU A 13 5.26 -7.35 8.76
CA LEU A 13 5.47 -7.42 10.21
C LEU A 13 4.14 -7.61 10.96
N VAL A 14 3.12 -6.82 10.62
CA VAL A 14 1.78 -6.90 11.24
C VAL A 14 1.11 -8.23 10.91
N GLN A 15 1.17 -8.67 9.65
CA GLN A 15 0.60 -9.94 9.21
C GLN A 15 1.24 -11.13 9.97
N GLN A 16 2.58 -11.15 10.11
CA GLN A 16 3.28 -12.14 10.92
C GLN A 16 2.91 -12.07 12.41
N ALA A 17 2.74 -10.88 12.97
CA ALA A 17 2.34 -10.71 14.36
C ALA A 17 0.92 -11.27 14.62
N VAL A 18 -0.02 -11.01 13.70
CA VAL A 18 -1.39 -11.56 13.76
C VAL A 18 -1.40 -13.08 13.60
N ASP A 19 -0.67 -13.64 12.64
CA ASP A 19 -0.61 -15.10 12.44
C ASP A 19 0.02 -15.84 13.64
N ARG A 20 1.07 -15.26 14.25
CA ARG A 20 1.65 -15.78 15.50
C ARG A 20 0.69 -15.63 16.67
N GLY A 21 0.00 -14.50 16.78
CA GLY A 21 -1.04 -14.26 17.80
C GLY A 21 -2.16 -15.28 17.71
N ALA A 22 -2.75 -15.47 16.52
CA ALA A 22 -3.77 -16.48 16.25
C ALA A 22 -3.30 -17.88 16.68
N THR A 23 -2.05 -18.25 16.37
CA THR A 23 -1.47 -19.54 16.76
C THR A 23 -1.26 -19.69 18.26
N SER A 24 -0.86 -18.63 18.96
CA SER A 24 -0.73 -18.65 20.42
C SER A 24 -2.09 -18.78 21.12
N VAL A 25 -3.12 -18.05 20.66
CA VAL A 25 -4.45 -18.12 21.29
C VAL A 25 -5.15 -19.43 20.92
N GLU A 26 -4.94 -19.96 19.72
CA GLU A 26 -5.39 -21.30 19.35
C GLU A 26 -4.88 -22.37 20.32
N ALA A 27 -3.56 -22.41 20.55
CA ALA A 27 -2.96 -23.40 21.46
C ALA A 27 -3.56 -23.30 22.88
N ILE A 28 -3.77 -22.08 23.38
CA ILE A 28 -4.43 -21.84 24.68
C ILE A 28 -5.87 -22.36 24.67
N HIS A 29 -6.66 -22.05 23.64
CA HIS A 29 -8.05 -22.51 23.53
C HIS A 29 -8.15 -24.04 23.40
N GLN A 30 -7.28 -24.67 22.62
CA GLN A 30 -7.19 -26.13 22.51
C GLN A 30 -6.86 -26.77 23.86
N GLN A 31 -5.88 -26.22 24.60
CA GLN A 31 -5.49 -26.72 25.91
C GLN A 31 -6.61 -26.58 26.95
N ILE A 32 -7.28 -25.43 27.00
CA ILE A 32 -8.45 -25.22 27.88
C ILE A 32 -9.60 -26.17 27.51
N ALA A 33 -9.86 -26.37 26.21
CA ALA A 33 -10.89 -27.29 25.73
C ALA A 33 -10.59 -28.76 25.99
N ALA A 34 -9.32 -29.14 26.21
CA ALA A 34 -8.93 -30.50 26.58
C ALA A 34 -9.24 -30.84 28.04
N LEU A 35 -9.17 -29.87 28.96
CA LEU A 35 -9.30 -30.09 30.41
C LEU A 35 -10.57 -30.87 30.85
N PRO A 36 -11.79 -30.60 30.32
CA PRO A 36 -12.98 -31.35 30.71
C PRO A 36 -12.88 -32.84 30.32
N PHE A 37 -12.26 -33.14 29.18
CA PHE A 37 -12.04 -34.52 28.74
C PHE A 37 -11.00 -35.20 29.62
N GLU A 38 -9.87 -34.55 29.95
CA GLU A 38 -8.88 -35.13 30.87
C GLU A 38 -9.48 -35.46 32.25
N MET A 39 -10.44 -34.66 32.75
CA MET A 39 -11.14 -34.95 34.01
C MET A 39 -12.10 -36.14 33.89
N LEU A 40 -12.82 -36.24 32.77
CA LEU A 40 -13.70 -37.38 32.47
C LEU A 40 -12.91 -38.69 32.32
N GLU A 41 -11.70 -38.62 31.74
CA GLU A 41 -10.80 -39.77 31.57
C GLU A 41 -10.30 -40.28 32.93
N LYS A 42 -9.80 -39.37 33.77
CA LYS A 42 -9.32 -39.66 35.14
C LYS A 42 -10.42 -40.21 36.07
N SER A 43 -11.69 -39.92 35.78
CA SER A 43 -12.85 -40.45 36.53
C SER A 43 -13.41 -41.75 35.96
N GLY A 44 -12.87 -42.29 34.86
CA GLY A 44 -13.37 -43.49 34.20
C GLY A 44 -14.72 -43.30 33.49
N LEU A 45 -15.15 -42.05 33.27
CA LEU A 45 -16.42 -41.68 32.65
C LEU A 45 -16.30 -41.38 31.14
N LEU A 46 -15.15 -41.68 30.53
CA LEU A 46 -14.84 -41.38 29.14
C LEU A 46 -14.92 -42.64 28.27
N ASP A 47 -15.88 -42.61 27.37
CA ASP A 47 -16.26 -43.63 26.39
C ASP A 47 -15.91 -43.13 24.96
N ASP A 48 -15.89 -44.04 23.98
CA ASP A 48 -15.45 -43.76 22.60
C ASP A 48 -16.17 -42.57 21.94
N ASP A 49 -17.44 -42.35 22.27
CA ASP A 49 -18.22 -41.21 21.76
C ASP A 49 -17.74 -39.87 22.33
N LYS A 50 -17.26 -39.82 23.58
CA LYS A 50 -16.64 -38.62 24.17
C LYS A 50 -15.24 -38.37 23.60
N LEU A 51 -14.46 -39.40 23.26
CA LEU A 51 -13.21 -39.24 22.51
C LEU A 51 -13.46 -38.60 21.13
N ARG A 52 -14.47 -39.08 20.41
CA ARG A 52 -14.91 -38.48 19.14
C ARG A 52 -15.41 -37.04 19.28
N LEU A 53 -15.99 -36.69 20.43
CA LEU A 53 -16.42 -35.31 20.71
C LEU A 53 -15.22 -34.38 20.94
N ARG A 54 -14.20 -34.83 21.68
CA ARG A 54 -12.92 -34.12 21.86
C ARG A 54 -12.28 -33.78 20.52
N ASP A 55 -12.17 -34.76 19.63
CA ASP A 55 -11.58 -34.57 18.30
C ASP A 55 -12.38 -33.60 17.42
N LYS A 56 -13.72 -33.66 17.49
CA LYS A 56 -14.59 -32.68 16.80
C LYS A 56 -14.34 -31.27 17.34
N GLN A 57 -14.30 -31.08 18.65
CA GLN A 57 -14.08 -29.77 19.27
C GLN A 57 -12.70 -29.19 18.91
N GLN A 58 -11.65 -30.02 18.95
CA GLN A 58 -10.30 -29.65 18.52
C GLN A 58 -10.26 -29.17 17.06
N ARG A 59 -10.91 -29.91 16.14
CA ARG A 59 -11.02 -29.53 14.73
C ARG A 59 -11.83 -28.25 14.53
N THR A 60 -12.90 -28.05 15.30
CA THR A 60 -13.71 -26.82 15.25
C THR A 60 -12.90 -25.61 15.68
N ILE A 61 -12.12 -25.71 16.76
CA ILE A 61 -11.21 -24.64 17.21
C ILE A 61 -10.21 -24.30 16.09
N GLY A 62 -9.52 -25.29 15.53
CA GLY A 62 -8.57 -25.07 14.42
C GLY A 62 -9.21 -24.42 13.20
N THR A 63 -10.41 -24.86 12.82
CA THR A 63 -11.16 -24.27 11.69
C THR A 63 -11.43 -22.77 11.87
N VAL A 64 -11.74 -22.33 13.10
CA VAL A 64 -11.95 -20.91 13.41
C VAL A 64 -10.64 -20.13 13.30
N TYR A 65 -9.53 -20.64 13.83
CA TYR A 65 -8.24 -19.95 13.75
C TYR A 65 -7.65 -19.94 12.34
N ASP A 66 -7.86 -20.98 11.54
CA ASP A 66 -7.49 -20.99 10.13
C ASP A 66 -8.30 -19.99 9.29
N ALA A 67 -9.58 -19.78 9.62
CA ALA A 67 -10.36 -18.70 9.04
C ALA A 67 -9.80 -17.31 9.41
N ILE A 68 -9.40 -17.08 10.66
CA ILE A 68 -8.75 -15.83 11.11
C ILE A 68 -7.44 -15.59 10.33
N ARG A 69 -6.56 -16.58 10.25
CA ARG A 69 -5.31 -16.50 9.47
C ARG A 69 -5.56 -16.28 7.98
N ARG A 70 -6.59 -16.90 7.41
CA ARG A 70 -6.97 -16.71 6.01
C ARG A 70 -7.42 -15.27 5.75
N ILE A 71 -8.26 -14.70 6.61
CA ILE A 71 -8.69 -13.30 6.51
C ILE A 71 -7.48 -12.36 6.61
N ASN A 72 -6.56 -12.61 7.56
CA ASN A 72 -5.32 -11.84 7.71
C ASN A 72 -4.48 -11.84 6.40
N ARG A 73 -4.30 -13.00 5.76
CA ARG A 73 -3.61 -13.09 4.46
C ARG A 73 -4.35 -12.36 3.34
N GLN A 74 -5.68 -12.53 3.22
CA GLN A 74 -6.48 -11.86 2.19
C GLN A 74 -6.46 -10.33 2.32
N VAL A 75 -6.42 -9.80 3.55
CA VAL A 75 -6.23 -8.36 3.79
C VAL A 75 -4.81 -7.92 3.41
N GLY A 76 -3.78 -8.74 3.69
CA GLY A 76 -2.40 -8.49 3.26
C GLY A 76 -2.23 -8.49 1.74
N GLU A 77 -2.83 -9.45 1.04
CA GLU A 77 -2.87 -9.55 -0.43
C GLU A 77 -3.51 -8.28 -1.02
N LEU A 78 -4.72 -7.90 -0.57
CA LEU A 78 -5.41 -6.69 -1.00
C LEU A 78 -4.58 -5.41 -0.79
N ILE A 79 -3.79 -5.32 0.30
CA ILE A 79 -2.92 -4.16 0.56
C ILE A 79 -1.71 -4.17 -0.39
N SER A 80 -1.15 -5.33 -0.71
CA SER A 80 -0.06 -5.46 -1.70
C SER A 80 -0.52 -5.03 -3.10
N ASP A 81 -1.68 -5.51 -3.58
CA ASP A 81 -2.25 -5.11 -4.88
C ASP A 81 -2.36 -3.58 -5.02
N GLN A 82 -2.78 -2.92 -3.93
CA GLN A 82 -2.93 -1.46 -3.88
C GLN A 82 -1.57 -0.73 -3.84
N PHE A 83 -0.51 -1.33 -3.30
CA PHE A 83 0.85 -0.76 -3.36
C PHE A 83 1.46 -0.91 -4.75
N GLU A 84 1.28 -2.07 -5.40
CA GLU A 84 1.72 -2.30 -6.79
C GLU A 84 1.07 -1.31 -7.75
N LEU A 85 -0.27 -1.15 -7.70
CA LEU A 85 -1.01 -0.19 -8.52
C LEU A 85 -0.48 1.25 -8.39
N VAL A 86 -0.06 1.66 -7.19
CA VAL A 86 0.48 3.00 -6.92
C VAL A 86 1.92 3.15 -7.43
N GLU A 87 2.78 2.13 -7.27
CA GLU A 87 4.13 2.10 -7.85
C GLU A 87 4.07 2.16 -9.39
N ASP A 88 3.24 1.33 -10.01
CA ASP A 88 3.05 1.29 -11.47
C ASP A 88 2.50 2.61 -12.02
N SER A 89 1.49 3.19 -11.38
CA SER A 89 0.94 4.49 -11.77
C SER A 89 2.00 5.60 -11.71
N ALA A 90 2.84 5.60 -10.68
CA ALA A 90 3.95 6.54 -10.56
C ALA A 90 5.04 6.31 -11.61
N HIS A 91 5.34 5.05 -11.95
CA HIS A 91 6.30 4.69 -12.99
C HIS A 91 5.82 5.08 -14.40
N ILE A 92 4.57 4.74 -14.75
CA ILE A 92 3.93 5.10 -16.02
C ILE A 92 3.95 6.60 -16.23
N LYS A 93 3.58 7.39 -15.21
CA LYS A 93 3.63 8.86 -15.27
C LYS A 93 5.04 9.37 -15.57
N LYS A 94 6.06 8.85 -14.87
CA LYS A 94 7.45 9.26 -15.09
C LYS A 94 7.90 8.97 -16.53
N VAL A 95 7.56 7.80 -17.09
CA VAL A 95 7.92 7.42 -18.46
C VAL A 95 7.18 8.28 -19.51
N LEU A 96 5.95 8.71 -19.22
CA LEU A 96 5.20 9.66 -20.05
C LEU A 96 5.87 11.05 -20.04
N ASP A 97 6.14 11.59 -18.85
CA ASP A 97 6.80 12.89 -18.66
C ASP A 97 8.18 12.94 -19.38
N GLU A 98 8.98 11.86 -19.28
CA GLU A 98 10.26 11.72 -19.98
C GLU A 98 10.10 11.67 -21.52
N LYS A 99 9.10 10.94 -22.03
CA LYS A 99 8.80 10.86 -23.47
C LYS A 99 8.33 12.19 -24.05
N ASP A 100 7.49 12.92 -23.34
CA ASP A 100 7.02 14.23 -23.78
C ASP A 100 8.12 15.29 -23.72
N ALA A 101 9.01 15.24 -22.72
CA ALA A 101 10.21 16.07 -22.68
C ALA A 101 11.15 15.78 -23.87
N ALA A 102 11.42 14.51 -24.18
CA ALA A 102 12.23 14.12 -25.34
C ALA A 102 11.59 14.57 -26.67
N LYS A 103 10.26 14.43 -26.81
CA LYS A 103 9.49 14.86 -27.99
C LYS A 103 9.45 16.38 -28.16
N ALA A 104 9.45 17.12 -27.05
CA ALA A 104 9.58 18.58 -27.06
C ALA A 104 10.97 19.03 -27.50
N ALA A 105 12.03 18.36 -27.01
CA ALA A 105 13.42 18.63 -27.41
C ALA A 105 13.71 18.29 -28.89
N ALA A 106 13.06 17.26 -29.44
CA ALA A 106 13.23 16.82 -30.82
C ALA A 106 12.46 17.66 -31.87
N ARG A 107 11.61 18.61 -31.46
CA ARG A 107 10.92 19.50 -32.41
C ARG A 107 11.89 20.54 -32.99
N PRO A 108 12.05 20.65 -34.32
CA PRO A 108 12.91 21.66 -34.90
C PRO A 108 12.33 23.06 -34.60
N ARG A 109 13.17 23.95 -34.05
CA ARG A 109 12.84 25.38 -33.94
C ARG A 109 12.55 25.90 -35.34
N LYS A 110 11.27 26.18 -35.65
CA LYS A 110 10.89 26.89 -36.87
C LYS A 110 11.66 28.22 -36.89
N THR A 111 12.52 28.39 -37.87
CA THR A 111 13.35 29.58 -38.06
C THR A 111 12.43 30.79 -38.22
N ALA A 112 12.57 31.76 -37.32
CA ALA A 112 11.85 33.03 -37.41
C ALA A 112 12.47 33.91 -38.50
N THR A 113 12.21 33.57 -39.77
CA THR A 113 12.55 34.41 -40.91
C THR A 113 11.41 35.38 -41.21
N LYS A 114 11.53 36.61 -40.71
CA LYS A 114 11.07 37.76 -41.49
C LYS A 114 12.03 38.93 -41.32
N ALA A 115 12.59 39.34 -42.44
CA ALA A 115 13.61 40.36 -42.53
C ALA A 115 13.04 41.77 -42.30
N GLU A 116 13.90 42.63 -41.74
CA GLU A 116 14.22 43.95 -42.29
C GLU A 116 13.10 44.99 -42.45
N ARG A 117 13.14 46.01 -41.57
CA ARG A 117 13.05 47.41 -41.99
C ARG A 117 14.10 48.25 -41.26
N ALA A 118 14.98 48.88 -42.03
CA ALA A 118 16.07 49.74 -41.59
C ALA A 118 15.58 51.15 -41.13
N PRO A 119 16.42 51.98 -40.47
CA PRO A 119 15.95 53.04 -39.56
C PRO A 119 15.86 54.45 -40.17
N ALA A 120 15.06 55.33 -39.55
CA ALA A 120 15.09 56.77 -39.83
C ALA A 120 14.79 57.69 -38.62
N LYS A 121 15.86 58.33 -38.11
CA LYS A 121 15.98 59.74 -37.68
C LYS A 121 15.08 60.29 -36.52
N LYS A 122 15.73 60.65 -35.42
CA LYS A 122 15.27 61.69 -34.46
C LYS A 122 15.52 63.11 -35.03
N PRO A 123 14.68 64.10 -34.67
CA PRO A 123 15.14 65.19 -33.79
C PRO A 123 14.14 65.44 -32.64
N LEU A 124 14.53 65.58 -31.36
CA LEU A 124 15.21 66.69 -30.64
C LEU A 124 14.29 67.85 -30.19
N LYS A 125 14.15 67.99 -28.85
CA LYS A 125 13.60 69.14 -28.05
C LYS A 125 12.07 69.34 -28.18
N ALA A 126 11.27 69.62 -27.15
CA ALA A 126 11.49 69.92 -25.72
C ALA A 126 10.28 69.36 -24.88
N LYS A 127 9.88 69.76 -23.65
CA LYS A 127 10.28 70.87 -22.75
C LYS A 127 10.15 70.52 -21.23
N LYS A 128 9.06 70.92 -20.57
CA LYS A 128 8.68 70.87 -19.13
C LYS A 128 7.14 71.10 -19.08
N THR A 129 6.32 70.60 -18.15
CA THR A 129 6.33 70.84 -16.69
C THR A 129 5.47 69.84 -15.88
N LYS A 130 5.81 69.68 -14.59
CA LYS A 130 4.99 69.45 -13.34
C LYS A 130 3.53 68.94 -13.48
N THR A 131 3.01 68.06 -12.60
CA THR A 131 3.12 68.08 -11.11
C THR A 131 2.93 66.69 -10.48
N SER A 132 3.34 66.54 -9.22
CA SER A 132 3.27 65.35 -8.36
C SER A 132 2.00 65.24 -7.50
N ARG A 133 1.91 64.12 -6.76
CA ARG A 133 0.97 63.79 -5.66
C ARG A 133 -0.44 63.34 -6.09
N SER A 134 -1.06 62.35 -5.42
CA SER A 134 -0.57 61.46 -4.35
C SER A 134 -1.34 60.16 -4.34
#